data_AF-A0A660TR53-F1
#
_entry.id   AF-A0A660TR53-F1
#
_cell.length_a   1.000
_cell.length_b   1.000
_cell.length_c   1.000
_cell.angle_alpha   90.00
_cell.angle_beta   90.00
_cell.angle_gamma   90.00
#
_symmetry.space_group_name_H-M   'P 1'
#
loop_
_entity.id
_entity.type
_entity.pdbx_description
1 polymer ?
#
loop_
_entity_poly.entity_id
_entity_poly.type
_entity_poly.pdbx_seq_one_letter_code
_entity_poly.pdbx_strand_id
1 'polypeptide(L)'
;MKKLIILTVLVAAVTGFAAAGGLVFQLGAGYHSSYIGELPSDIDAEIADLKSLPLGVGGYVGLGYGFGEKKMLSLGAEFAPSWDFSLNPTGVSNFSYQGRGFLKFKPAGMLTATGFFGYGGNLINASSIDSFNSFNPVFGGRITLLFLYAEYAAVLSSDWGGVAKHEIGLGFAFFK
;
A
#
# COMPACT_ATOMS: atom_id res chain seq x y z
N MET A 1 25.21 -10.91 -11.68
CA MET A 1 24.96 -12.27 -11.17
C MET A 1 23.81 -12.35 -10.17
N LYS A 2 23.86 -11.63 -9.01
CA LYS A 2 22.76 -11.64 -8.01
C LYS A 2 21.36 -11.34 -8.60
N LYS A 3 21.25 -10.29 -9.43
CA LYS A 3 19.99 -9.90 -10.10
C LYS A 3 19.43 -11.00 -11.02
N LEU A 4 20.31 -11.75 -11.69
CA LEU A 4 19.91 -12.82 -12.61
C LEU A 4 19.41 -14.04 -11.86
N ILE A 5 20.06 -14.40 -10.74
CA ILE A 5 19.62 -15.50 -9.86
C ILE A 5 18.25 -15.17 -9.25
N ILE A 6 18.05 -13.95 -8.76
CA ILE A 6 16.76 -13.50 -8.23
C ILE A 6 15.67 -13.60 -9.29
N LEU A 7 15.95 -13.12 -10.51
CA LEU A 7 15.01 -13.20 -11.62
C LEU A 7 14.65 -14.65 -11.95
N THR A 8 15.62 -15.55 -12.05
CA THR A 8 15.39 -16.97 -12.35
C THR A 8 14.54 -17.65 -11.27
N VAL A 9 14.83 -17.39 -9.98
CA VAL A 9 14.04 -17.92 -8.86
C VAL A 9 12.60 -17.39 -8.92
N LEU A 10 12.42 -16.10 -9.22
CA LEU A 10 11.10 -15.49 -9.32
C LEU A 10 10.29 -16.06 -10.48
N VAL A 11 10.92 -16.24 -11.65
CA VAL A 11 10.32 -16.89 -12.82
C VAL A 11 9.92 -18.33 -12.50
N ALA A 12 10.80 -19.10 -11.86
CA ALA A 12 10.53 -20.49 -11.47
C ALA A 12 9.39 -20.60 -10.44
N ALA A 13 9.32 -19.67 -9.48
CA ALA A 13 8.22 -19.60 -8.53
C ALA A 13 6.89 -19.29 -9.24
N VAL A 14 6.88 -18.28 -10.11
CA VAL A 14 5.68 -17.89 -10.87
C VAL A 14 5.19 -19.02 -11.78
N THR A 15 6.09 -19.70 -12.50
CA THR A 15 5.72 -20.84 -13.35
C THR A 15 5.25 -22.04 -12.53
N GLY A 16 5.88 -22.31 -11.38
CA GLY A 16 5.43 -23.35 -10.44
C GLY A 16 4.03 -23.08 -9.90
N PHE A 17 3.74 -21.84 -9.48
CA PHE A 17 2.42 -21.45 -8.99
C PHE A 17 1.35 -21.45 -10.09
N ALA A 18 1.71 -21.09 -11.32
CA ALA A 18 0.82 -21.16 -12.47
C ALA A 18 0.46 -22.62 -12.81
N ALA A 19 1.45 -23.51 -12.83
CA ALA A 19 1.25 -24.94 -13.10
C ALA A 19 0.41 -25.64 -12.01
N ALA A 20 0.56 -25.23 -10.75
CA ALA A 20 -0.25 -25.73 -9.63
C ALA A 20 -1.68 -25.17 -9.59
N GLY A 21 -2.05 -24.28 -10.52
CA GLY A 21 -3.36 -23.65 -10.58
C GLY A 21 -3.68 -22.73 -9.39
N GLY A 22 -2.76 -22.54 -8.44
CA GLY A 22 -2.95 -21.78 -7.20
C GLY A 22 -2.66 -20.28 -7.33
N LEU A 23 -2.13 -19.81 -8.46
CA LEU A 23 -1.77 -18.41 -8.64
C LEU A 23 -2.97 -17.46 -8.47
N VAL A 24 -2.77 -16.37 -7.72
CA VAL A 24 -3.74 -15.31 -7.46
C VAL A 24 -3.11 -13.97 -7.81
N PHE A 25 -3.84 -13.15 -8.55
CA PHE A 25 -3.48 -11.77 -8.86
C PHE A 25 -4.40 -10.84 -8.09
N GLN A 26 -3.88 -9.69 -7.69
CA GLN A 26 -4.69 -8.56 -7.28
C GLN A 26 -4.18 -7.28 -7.88
N LEU A 27 -5.12 -6.45 -8.31
CA LEU A 27 -4.84 -5.17 -8.93
C LEU A 27 -5.97 -4.23 -8.57
N GLY A 28 -5.63 -3.02 -8.16
CA GLY A 28 -6.60 -1.95 -7.99
C GLY A 28 -5.94 -0.59 -8.08
N ALA A 29 -6.76 0.41 -8.37
CA ALA A 29 -6.36 1.80 -8.39
C ALA A 29 -7.55 2.69 -8.04
N GLY A 30 -7.27 3.89 -7.53
CA GLY A 30 -8.31 4.85 -7.19
C GLY A 30 -7.78 6.09 -6.51
N TYR A 31 -8.69 6.75 -5.82
CA TYR A 31 -8.39 7.90 -4.99
C TYR A 31 -7.67 7.46 -3.73
N HIS A 32 -6.73 8.30 -3.32
CA HIS A 32 -5.96 8.15 -2.13
C HIS A 32 -5.98 9.47 -1.37
N SER A 33 -5.97 9.40 -0.06
CA SER A 33 -5.77 10.54 0.82
C SER A 33 -4.86 10.12 1.95
N SER A 34 -4.04 11.05 2.43
CA SER A 34 -3.23 10.84 3.60
C SER A 34 -3.40 11.92 4.65
N TYR A 35 -3.29 11.50 5.90
CA TYR A 35 -3.27 12.36 7.07
C TYR A 35 -2.02 12.02 7.87
N ILE A 36 -1.17 13.01 8.09
CA ILE A 36 0.00 12.85 8.96
C ILE A 36 -0.47 13.08 10.40
N GLY A 37 -0.03 12.21 11.31
CA GLY A 37 -0.41 12.20 12.73
C GLY A 37 0.10 13.42 13.51
N GLU A 38 0.60 13.20 14.72
CA GLU A 38 1.19 14.28 15.53
C GLU A 38 2.47 14.81 14.85
N LEU A 39 2.36 15.99 14.23
CA LEU A 39 3.52 16.77 13.83
C LEU A 39 4.10 17.45 15.09
N PRO A 40 5.44 17.50 15.24
CA PRO A 40 6.11 18.31 16.25
C PRO A 40 5.51 19.72 16.35
N SER A 41 5.37 20.24 17.58
CA SER A 41 4.71 21.53 17.84
C SER A 41 5.45 22.75 17.26
N ASP A 42 6.68 22.55 16.81
CA ASP A 42 7.63 23.53 16.30
C ASP A 42 7.80 23.47 14.77
N ILE A 43 6.93 22.76 14.06
CA ILE A 43 7.05 22.61 12.60
C ILE A 43 6.58 23.86 11.84
N ASP A 44 7.32 24.23 10.78
CA ASP A 44 7.01 25.37 9.92
C ASP A 44 5.58 25.27 9.34
N ALA A 45 4.92 26.42 9.15
CA ALA A 45 3.55 26.50 8.63
C ALA A 45 3.38 25.82 7.26
N GLU A 46 4.45 25.76 6.45
CA GLU A 46 4.49 25.07 5.15
C GLU A 46 4.43 23.54 5.28
N ILE A 47 4.88 23.00 6.42
CA ILE A 47 4.81 21.57 6.78
C ILE A 47 3.50 21.25 7.50
N ALA A 48 2.86 22.23 8.16
CA ALA A 48 1.53 22.07 8.74
C ALA A 48 0.47 21.71 7.68
N ASP A 49 0.65 22.15 6.43
CA ASP A 49 -0.23 21.79 5.31
C ASP A 49 -0.08 20.32 4.86
N LEU A 50 1.06 19.67 5.16
CA LEU A 50 1.23 18.22 4.95
C LEU A 50 0.39 17.38 5.92
N LYS A 51 -0.16 17.98 6.98
CA LYS A 51 -0.99 17.29 7.97
C LYS A 51 -2.19 16.61 7.33
N SER A 52 -2.75 17.19 6.27
CA SER A 52 -3.80 16.57 5.48
C SER A 52 -3.55 16.77 4.00
N LEU A 53 -3.32 15.68 3.29
CA LEU A 53 -3.35 15.63 1.83
C LEU A 53 -4.67 14.94 1.42
N PRO A 54 -5.73 15.73 1.20
CA PRO A 54 -7.08 15.20 1.00
C PRO A 54 -7.28 14.55 -0.37
N LEU A 55 -6.36 14.79 -1.30
CA LEU A 55 -6.50 14.34 -2.68
C LEU A 55 -5.20 13.73 -3.20
N GLY A 56 -5.33 12.54 -3.77
CA GLY A 56 -4.24 11.76 -4.31
C GLY A 56 -4.76 10.63 -5.17
N VAL A 57 -3.83 9.97 -5.85
CA VAL A 57 -4.08 8.74 -6.59
C VAL A 57 -3.19 7.63 -6.05
N GLY A 58 -3.72 6.43 -5.98
CA GLY A 58 -2.97 5.29 -5.50
C GLY A 58 -3.43 4.00 -6.14
N GLY A 59 -2.64 2.97 -5.97
CA GLY A 59 -3.01 1.64 -6.43
C GLY A 59 -2.19 0.56 -5.76
N TYR A 60 -2.49 -0.67 -6.11
CA TYR A 60 -1.77 -1.83 -5.65
C TYR A 60 -1.72 -2.87 -6.76
N VAL A 61 -0.62 -3.61 -6.81
CA VAL A 61 -0.46 -4.79 -7.66
C VAL A 61 0.20 -5.90 -6.85
N GLY A 62 -0.37 -7.09 -6.88
CA GLY A 62 0.10 -8.20 -6.06
C GLY A 62 -0.07 -9.56 -6.69
N LEU A 63 0.80 -10.46 -6.23
CA LEU A 63 0.86 -11.87 -6.62
C LEU A 63 0.85 -12.71 -5.36
N GLY A 64 0.13 -13.83 -5.40
CA GLY A 64 0.06 -14.75 -4.28
C GLY A 64 -0.37 -16.14 -4.68
N TYR A 65 -0.55 -16.98 -3.67
CA TYR A 65 -1.01 -18.34 -3.77
C TYR A 65 -2.33 -18.50 -3.01
N GLY A 66 -3.31 -19.11 -3.67
CA GLY A 66 -4.63 -19.42 -3.15
C GLY A 66 -4.72 -20.84 -2.62
N PHE A 67 -5.33 -20.98 -1.45
CA PHE A 67 -5.56 -22.24 -0.74
C PHE A 67 -7.05 -22.60 -0.73
N GLY A 68 -7.31 -23.90 -0.71
CA GLY A 68 -8.66 -24.45 -0.68
C GLY A 68 -9.40 -24.36 -2.01
N GLU A 69 -10.60 -24.92 -2.05
CA GLU A 69 -11.48 -24.83 -3.20
C GLU A 69 -11.78 -23.36 -3.51
N LYS A 70 -11.74 -23.00 -4.80
CA LYS A 70 -11.98 -21.63 -5.28
C LYS A 70 -11.02 -20.57 -4.72
N LYS A 71 -9.90 -20.96 -4.09
CA LYS A 71 -8.87 -20.04 -3.56
C LYS A 71 -9.43 -19.05 -2.53
N MET A 72 -10.33 -19.53 -1.66
CA MET A 72 -11.01 -18.68 -0.67
C MET A 72 -10.05 -17.97 0.28
N LEU A 73 -8.94 -18.62 0.62
CA LEU A 73 -7.84 -17.99 1.36
C LEU A 73 -6.67 -17.79 0.39
N SER A 74 -5.97 -16.67 0.46
CA SER A 74 -4.75 -16.47 -0.32
C SER A 74 -3.72 -15.69 0.47
N LEU A 75 -2.44 -15.98 0.26
CA LEU A 75 -1.33 -15.20 0.80
C LEU A 75 -0.36 -14.82 -0.30
N GLY A 76 0.29 -13.66 -0.16
CA GLY A 76 1.22 -13.19 -1.17
C GLY A 76 1.88 -11.88 -0.81
N ALA A 77 2.41 -11.23 -1.82
CA ALA A 77 3.03 -9.92 -1.72
C ALA A 77 2.43 -8.95 -2.74
N GLU A 78 2.34 -7.69 -2.36
CA GLU A 78 1.91 -6.59 -3.22
C GLU A 78 2.82 -5.38 -3.09
N PHE A 79 2.88 -4.62 -4.18
CA PHE A 79 3.47 -3.30 -4.24
C PHE A 79 2.36 -2.26 -4.37
N ALA A 80 2.42 -1.21 -3.57
CA ALA A 80 1.40 -0.16 -3.54
C ALA A 80 2.04 1.23 -3.56
N PRO A 81 2.05 1.90 -4.73
CA PRO A 81 2.42 3.30 -4.82
C PRO A 81 1.20 4.21 -4.62
N SER A 82 1.44 5.38 -4.05
CA SER A 82 0.48 6.48 -4.00
C SER A 82 1.16 7.82 -4.24
N TRP A 83 0.41 8.77 -4.77
CA TRP A 83 0.83 10.13 -4.99
C TRP A 83 -0.26 11.07 -4.50
N ASP A 84 0.06 11.78 -3.43
CA ASP A 84 -0.78 12.79 -2.82
C ASP A 84 -0.42 14.19 -3.32
N PHE A 85 -1.45 15.00 -3.57
CA PHE A 85 -1.33 16.38 -4.05
C PHE A 85 -1.76 17.34 -2.93
N SER A 86 -0.95 18.36 -2.65
CA SER A 86 -1.42 19.51 -1.86
C SER A 86 -2.36 20.36 -2.70
N LEU A 87 -3.43 20.86 -2.06
CA LEU A 87 -4.33 21.85 -2.66
C LEU A 87 -3.85 23.29 -2.40
N ASN A 88 -2.74 23.48 -1.68
CA ASN A 88 -2.19 24.79 -1.37
C ASN A 88 -1.14 25.25 -2.42
N PRO A 89 -0.89 26.57 -2.56
CA PRO A 89 -0.01 27.14 -3.58
C PRO A 89 1.47 26.78 -3.44
N THR A 90 1.87 26.16 -2.31
CA THR A 90 3.25 25.72 -2.04
C THR A 90 3.67 24.52 -2.90
N GLY A 91 2.73 23.85 -3.59
CA GLY A 91 3.04 22.83 -4.59
C GLY A 91 3.62 21.53 -4.04
N VAL A 92 3.51 21.31 -2.72
CA VAL A 92 4.06 20.12 -2.07
C VAL A 92 3.27 18.89 -2.51
N SER A 93 3.99 17.84 -2.90
CA SER A 93 3.40 16.54 -3.22
C SER A 93 4.17 15.45 -2.50
N ASN A 94 3.46 14.39 -2.13
CA ASN A 94 4.05 13.26 -1.44
C ASN A 94 3.86 12.01 -2.29
N PHE A 95 4.97 11.41 -2.72
CA PHE A 95 4.94 10.10 -3.35
C PHE A 95 5.28 9.04 -2.31
N SER A 96 4.38 8.11 -2.04
CA SER A 96 4.64 6.96 -1.17
C SER A 96 4.73 5.68 -1.98
N TYR A 97 5.54 4.75 -1.48
CA TYR A 97 5.64 3.40 -2.02
C TYR A 97 5.71 2.39 -0.89
N GLN A 98 4.99 1.29 -1.02
CA GLN A 98 4.91 0.24 -0.01
C GLN A 98 5.13 -1.13 -0.61
N GLY A 99 6.00 -1.93 0.01
CA GLY A 99 6.10 -3.36 -0.20
C GLY A 99 5.40 -4.09 0.94
N ARG A 100 4.34 -4.85 0.63
CA ARG A 100 3.44 -5.44 1.63
C ARG A 100 3.28 -6.94 1.41
N GLY A 101 3.30 -7.72 2.48
CA GLY A 101 2.69 -9.04 2.52
C GLY A 101 1.19 -8.91 2.74
N PHE A 102 0.40 -9.78 2.11
CA PHE A 102 -1.05 -9.79 2.28
C PHE A 102 -1.59 -11.18 2.64
N LEU A 103 -2.69 -11.17 3.40
CA LEU A 103 -3.58 -12.30 3.63
C LEU A 103 -4.97 -11.90 3.16
N LYS A 104 -5.53 -12.67 2.23
CA LYS A 104 -6.81 -12.41 1.58
C LYS A 104 -7.80 -13.50 1.90
N PHE A 105 -9.02 -13.10 2.24
CA PHE A 105 -10.17 -13.96 2.44
C PHE A 105 -11.31 -13.54 1.52
N LYS A 106 -11.81 -14.50 0.73
CA LYS A 106 -12.88 -14.32 -0.27
C LYS A 106 -14.02 -15.29 0.02
N PRO A 107 -14.88 -14.98 1.01
CA PRO A 107 -15.98 -15.87 1.40
C PRO A 107 -17.05 -16.01 0.31
N ALA A 108 -17.20 -15.00 -0.53
CA ALA A 108 -18.16 -14.96 -1.63
C ALA A 108 -17.53 -14.32 -2.86
N GLY A 109 -18.06 -14.61 -4.06
CA GLY A 109 -17.55 -14.00 -5.30
C GLY A 109 -17.60 -12.47 -5.29
N MET A 110 -18.47 -11.87 -4.47
CA MET A 110 -18.68 -10.42 -4.38
C MET A 110 -17.84 -9.75 -3.30
N LEU A 111 -17.51 -10.41 -2.19
CA LEU A 111 -16.85 -9.81 -1.04
C LEU A 111 -15.44 -10.38 -0.86
N THR A 112 -14.46 -9.49 -0.68
CA THR A 112 -13.09 -9.84 -0.35
C THR A 112 -12.61 -8.96 0.79
N ALA A 113 -11.97 -9.58 1.79
CA ALA A 113 -11.27 -8.89 2.87
C ALA A 113 -9.79 -9.24 2.78
N THR A 114 -8.92 -8.23 2.79
CA THR A 114 -7.47 -8.39 2.74
C THR A 114 -6.85 -7.66 3.91
N GLY A 115 -6.07 -8.35 4.73
CA GLY A 115 -5.16 -7.73 5.68
C GLY A 115 -3.76 -7.67 5.08
N PHE A 116 -3.00 -6.61 5.38
CA PHE A 116 -1.63 -6.48 4.90
C PHE A 116 -0.70 -5.87 5.95
N PHE A 117 0.58 -6.19 5.82
CA PHE A 117 1.67 -5.64 6.62
C PHE A 117 2.93 -5.53 5.77
N GLY A 118 3.85 -4.64 6.10
CA GLY A 118 5.10 -4.51 5.36
C GLY A 118 5.86 -3.25 5.72
N TYR A 119 6.51 -2.68 4.73
CA TYR A 119 7.25 -1.42 4.89
C TYR A 119 7.03 -0.49 3.70
N GLY A 120 7.10 0.81 3.96
CA GLY A 120 7.04 1.82 2.92
C GLY A 120 7.92 3.03 3.22
N GLY A 121 8.20 3.79 2.16
CA GLY A 121 8.87 5.08 2.25
C GLY A 121 8.00 6.19 1.68
N ASN A 122 8.34 7.42 2.01
CA ASN A 122 7.75 8.61 1.42
C ASN A 122 8.86 9.45 0.79
N LEU A 123 8.59 9.97 -0.41
CA LEU A 123 9.39 10.99 -1.06
C LEU A 123 8.56 12.27 -1.00
N ILE A 124 8.82 13.07 0.03
CA ILE A 124 8.22 14.39 0.18
C ILE A 124 9.12 15.39 -0.53
N ASN A 125 8.59 16.09 -1.53
CA ASN A 125 9.29 17.20 -2.17
C ASN A 125 9.11 18.48 -1.33
N ALA A 126 9.64 18.46 -0.09
CA ALA A 126 9.71 19.60 0.80
C ALA A 126 11.13 19.67 1.35
N SER A 127 11.77 20.82 1.17
CA SER A 127 13.21 21.08 1.34
C SER A 127 13.79 20.89 2.75
N SER A 128 13.02 20.38 3.72
CA SER A 128 13.39 20.37 5.15
C SER A 128 12.90 19.17 5.96
N ILE A 129 12.40 18.09 5.34
CA ILE A 129 11.81 16.95 6.08
C ILE A 129 12.61 15.65 5.88
N ASP A 130 13.71 15.50 6.63
CA ASP A 130 14.53 14.28 6.62
C ASP A 130 13.85 13.07 7.29
N SER A 131 12.86 13.29 8.16
CA SER A 131 12.21 12.26 8.99
C SER A 131 11.25 11.33 8.22
N PHE A 132 10.83 11.68 7.01
CA PHE A 132 9.91 10.87 6.17
C PHE A 132 10.60 10.03 5.08
N ASN A 133 11.91 10.21 4.89
CA ASN A 133 12.75 9.39 4.01
C ASN A 133 13.11 8.02 4.62
N SER A 134 12.53 7.68 5.78
CA SER A 134 12.78 6.43 6.49
C SER A 134 11.90 5.30 5.95
N PHE A 135 12.39 4.05 6.08
CA PHE A 135 11.63 2.84 5.77
C PHE A 135 10.77 2.48 6.98
N ASN A 136 9.48 2.81 6.91
CA ASN A 136 8.57 2.73 8.04
C ASN A 136 7.68 1.47 7.95
N PRO A 137 7.41 0.78 9.06
CA PRO A 137 6.44 -0.32 9.07
C PRO A 137 5.05 0.19 8.68
N VAL A 138 4.32 -0.62 7.90
CA VAL A 138 2.93 -0.35 7.53
C VAL A 138 2.07 -1.56 7.83
N PHE A 139 0.85 -1.35 8.30
CA PHE A 139 -0.17 -2.38 8.39
C PHE A 139 -1.55 -1.80 8.08
N GLY A 140 -2.48 -2.65 7.69
CA GLY A 140 -3.81 -2.18 7.35
C GLY A 140 -4.70 -3.25 6.76
N GLY A 141 -5.79 -2.80 6.15
CA GLY A 141 -6.77 -3.67 5.55
C GLY A 141 -7.48 -3.05 4.36
N ARG A 142 -7.97 -3.91 3.47
CA ARG A 142 -8.78 -3.57 2.31
C ARG A 142 -10.02 -4.44 2.28
N ILE A 143 -11.18 -3.82 2.16
CA ILE A 143 -12.44 -4.50 1.86
C ILE A 143 -12.82 -4.21 0.42
N THR A 144 -13.19 -5.23 -0.34
CA THR A 144 -13.68 -5.09 -1.71
C THR A 144 -15.08 -5.67 -1.81
N LEU A 145 -16.05 -4.86 -2.23
CA LEU A 145 -17.40 -5.28 -2.57
C LEU A 145 -17.60 -5.11 -4.08
N LEU A 146 -17.94 -6.19 -4.77
CA LEU A 146 -17.93 -6.27 -6.23
C LEU A 146 -16.57 -5.85 -6.78
N PHE A 147 -16.45 -4.67 -7.36
CA PHE A 147 -15.21 -4.10 -7.86
C PHE A 147 -14.79 -2.87 -7.07
N LEU A 148 -15.57 -2.41 -6.09
CA LEU A 148 -15.22 -1.22 -5.29
C LEU A 148 -14.42 -1.66 -4.07
N TYR A 149 -13.28 -1.02 -3.84
CA TYR A 149 -12.51 -1.24 -2.62
C TYR A 149 -12.47 0.01 -1.74
N ALA A 150 -12.40 -0.24 -0.43
CA ALA A 150 -11.97 0.70 0.58
C ALA A 150 -10.74 0.13 1.28
N GLU A 151 -9.70 0.93 1.42
CA GLU A 151 -8.41 0.59 2.02
C GLU A 151 -8.09 1.60 3.13
N TYR A 152 -7.52 1.07 4.22
CA TYR A 152 -6.89 1.86 5.26
C TYR A 152 -5.52 1.28 5.55
N ALA A 153 -4.49 2.12 5.58
CA ALA A 153 -3.13 1.77 5.97
C ALA A 153 -2.61 2.74 7.05
N ALA A 154 -2.01 2.18 8.08
CA ALA A 154 -1.32 2.92 9.14
C ALA A 154 0.19 2.72 8.97
N VAL A 155 0.90 3.82 8.72
CA VAL A 155 2.35 3.88 8.67
C VAL A 155 2.85 4.29 10.05
N LEU A 156 3.60 3.39 10.69
CA LEU A 156 4.16 3.62 12.03
C LEU A 156 5.37 4.53 11.97
N SER A 157 5.68 5.20 13.08
CA SER A 157 6.97 5.85 13.29
C SER A 157 8.11 4.82 13.28
N SER A 158 9.34 5.25 12.99
CA SER A 158 10.50 4.36 12.87
C SER A 158 10.86 3.65 14.19
N ASP A 159 10.48 4.25 15.33
CA ASP A 159 10.60 3.71 16.69
C ASP A 159 9.41 2.86 17.12
N TRP A 160 8.40 2.69 16.26
CA TRP A 160 7.16 1.95 16.53
C TRP A 160 6.32 2.54 17.69
N GLY A 161 6.63 3.75 18.14
CA GLY A 161 5.97 4.41 19.26
C GLY A 161 4.57 4.92 18.94
N GLY A 162 4.20 5.07 17.67
CA GLY A 162 2.88 5.54 17.26
C GLY A 162 2.65 5.50 15.75
N VAL A 163 1.46 5.95 15.33
CA VAL A 163 1.12 6.08 13.91
C VAL A 163 1.60 7.44 13.41
N ALA A 164 2.55 7.42 12.49
CA ALA A 164 3.10 8.63 11.87
C ALA A 164 2.19 9.15 10.74
N LYS A 165 1.58 8.25 9.97
CA LYS A 165 0.71 8.61 8.84
C LYS A 165 -0.42 7.60 8.68
N HIS A 166 -1.59 8.11 8.40
CA HIS A 166 -2.79 7.37 8.01
C HIS A 166 -3.02 7.56 6.52
N GLU A 167 -3.33 6.47 5.84
CA GLU A 167 -3.63 6.45 4.42
C GLU A 167 -4.99 5.80 4.20
N ILE A 168 -5.81 6.45 3.37
CA ILE A 168 -7.16 6.03 3.06
C ILE A 168 -7.29 5.95 1.54
N GLY A 169 -7.70 4.79 1.04
CA GLY A 169 -7.90 4.55 -0.39
C GLY A 169 -9.33 4.17 -0.71
N LEU A 170 -9.90 4.74 -1.77
CA LEU A 170 -11.18 4.34 -2.35
C LEU A 170 -11.02 4.17 -3.85
N GLY A 171 -11.41 3.03 -4.40
CA GLY A 171 -11.16 2.77 -5.81
C GLY A 171 -11.78 1.52 -6.37
N PHE A 172 -11.20 1.09 -7.50
CA PHE A 172 -11.64 -0.06 -8.26
C PHE A 172 -10.60 -1.19 -8.17
N ALA A 173 -11.06 -2.39 -7.84
CA ALA A 173 -10.31 -3.63 -7.89
C ALA A 173 -10.64 -4.36 -9.20
N PHE A 174 -9.63 -4.48 -10.06
CA PHE A 174 -9.74 -5.14 -11.37
C PHE A 174 -9.52 -6.66 -11.27
N PHE A 175 -8.66 -7.09 -10.34
CA PHE A 175 -8.44 -8.49 -10.00
C PHE A 175 -8.54 -8.67 -8.49
N LYS A 176 -9.37 -9.62 -8.05
CA LYS A 176 -9.68 -9.88 -6.63
C LYS A 176 -9.59 -11.35 -6.26
#